data_AF-A0A4S8JI76-F1
#
_entry.id   AF-A0A4S8JI76-F1
#
_cell.length_a   1.000
_cell.length_b   1.000
_cell.length_c   1.000
_cell.angle_alpha   90.00
_cell.angle_beta   90.00
_cell.angle_gamma   90.00
#
_symmetry.space_group_name_H-M   'P 1'
#
loop_
_entity.id
_entity.type
_entity.pdbx_description
1 polymer ?
#
loop_
_entity_poly.entity_id
_entity_poly.type
_entity_poly.pdbx_seq_one_letter_code
_entity_poly.pdbx_strand_id
1 'polypeptide(L)'
;MARIPSSSASDDELEEEDEEDEHRNLVPQNETKRPLPNSALEIGHLPARIGGRGFFSLKCCLLFLLLPAFLSLLIVVLLLFFYRGGSIGGANFPLDRMRESELRALYLLRDQQLGLLKLWNRTRSVALDVAAPPSSAPNSTSVRTDLAKAAAFDEFRSALFEQIKLNKKIQNALLSSHNVGNSSSSGTSDDNVFFGMSGPGVDVCRKVDRPASRTIEWEPKKDRYLFAICLSGQMSNHLICLEKHMFFAALLDRALVLPSPRFDYQYDQVLDIDHINECFGRKVVIKFDEFSETLKNKMKIDRFICYMASPPCYLDEEHIKRLKDLGLSFGKIEAAWPEDAKLKMQKKRIVGDIMPKFTSNDEVIAIGDVFYADVEEDWMKQPGGPLAHKCKTLIQPSRLIYLTAQRFVQTFLGSNFIALHFRRHGFLKFWKITGNQQVKEK
;
A
#
# COMPACT_ATOMS: atom_id res chain seq x y z
N MET A 1 15.87 -76.41 18.19
CA MET A 1 16.21 -76.62 19.62
C MET A 1 17.61 -76.04 19.81
N ALA A 2 17.95 -75.07 20.64
CA ALA A 2 17.36 -74.21 21.68
C ALA A 2 18.32 -72.97 21.72
N ARG A 3 18.01 -71.73 22.12
CA ARG A 3 17.46 -71.19 23.37
C ARG A 3 17.24 -69.68 23.15
N ILE A 4 16.10 -69.17 23.58
CA ILE A 4 15.84 -67.79 24.06
C ILE A 4 16.05 -67.89 25.61
N PRO A 5 16.40 -66.86 26.46
CA PRO A 5 15.82 -65.50 26.49
C PRO A 5 16.65 -64.28 26.99
N SER A 6 16.04 -63.08 26.75
CA SER A 6 15.84 -61.93 27.68
C SER A 6 17.05 -61.09 28.11
N SER A 7 17.05 -59.76 28.27
CA SER A 7 16.06 -58.64 28.36
C SER A 7 16.90 -57.35 28.18
N SER A 8 16.42 -56.14 27.87
CA SER A 8 15.29 -55.34 28.37
C SER A 8 15.15 -54.08 27.46
N ALA A 9 13.94 -53.76 26.98
CA ALA A 9 13.11 -52.58 27.33
C ALA A 9 13.78 -51.20 27.07
N SER A 10 13.19 -50.22 26.38
CA SER A 10 11.78 -49.84 26.12
C SER A 10 11.78 -48.77 24.99
N ASP A 11 10.94 -48.89 23.95
CA ASP A 11 9.65 -48.18 23.71
C ASP A 11 9.86 -46.68 23.38
N ASP A 12 9.36 -46.07 22.30
CA ASP A 12 8.00 -46.11 21.73
C ASP A 12 7.95 -45.88 20.20
N GLU A 13 6.92 -46.49 19.61
CA GLU A 13 6.40 -46.42 18.23
C GLU A 13 5.40 -45.25 18.03
N LEU A 14 5.31 -44.78 16.76
CA LEU A 14 4.10 -44.52 15.92
C LEU A 14 2.97 -43.60 16.48
N GLU A 15 2.16 -42.85 15.73
CA GLU A 15 1.89 -42.70 14.30
C GLU A 15 1.03 -41.41 14.11
N GLU A 16 0.79 -41.10 12.84
CA GLU A 16 -0.09 -40.13 12.16
C GLU A 16 -1.45 -39.76 12.80
N GLU A 17 -1.93 -38.52 12.58
CA GLU A 17 -3.13 -38.20 11.76
C GLU A 17 -3.63 -36.73 11.89
N ASP A 18 -4.08 -36.19 10.74
CA ASP A 18 -5.17 -35.24 10.43
C ASP A 18 -5.32 -33.85 11.11
N GLU A 19 -5.27 -32.79 10.28
CA GLU A 19 -5.86 -31.46 10.58
C GLU A 19 -6.85 -31.02 9.49
N GLU A 20 -8.07 -31.56 9.52
CA GLU A 20 -9.28 -30.94 9.01
C GLU A 20 -10.39 -31.08 10.07
N ASP A 21 -10.58 -30.06 10.94
CA ASP A 21 -11.87 -29.71 11.57
C ASP A 21 -11.68 -28.66 12.69
N GLU A 22 -11.85 -27.36 12.39
CA GLU A 22 -12.11 -26.37 13.45
C GLU A 22 -13.16 -25.32 13.01
N HIS A 23 -14.30 -25.81 12.52
CA HIS A 23 -15.54 -25.06 12.50
C HIS A 23 -16.56 -25.73 13.43
N ARG A 24 -16.72 -25.15 14.63
CA ARG A 24 -17.92 -25.07 15.51
C ARG A 24 -17.70 -25.56 16.94
N ASN A 25 -18.43 -24.88 17.83
CA ASN A 25 -18.57 -25.05 19.29
C ASN A 25 -17.40 -24.40 20.06
N LEU A 26 -17.61 -23.47 21.00
CA LEU A 26 -18.47 -23.63 22.17
C LEU A 26 -19.05 -22.28 22.64
N VAL A 27 -20.37 -22.25 22.82
CA VAL A 27 -21.05 -21.41 23.80
C VAL A 27 -20.90 -22.11 25.17
N PRO A 28 -20.57 -21.38 26.25
CA PRO A 28 -20.99 -21.79 27.59
C PRO A 28 -22.01 -20.77 28.16
N GLN A 29 -23.23 -21.26 28.41
CA GLN A 29 -24.22 -20.63 29.29
C GLN A 29 -23.86 -20.94 30.75
N ASN A 30 -24.01 -19.92 31.62
CA ASN A 30 -24.24 -19.88 33.08
C ASN A 30 -23.43 -20.82 34.01
N GLU A 31 -23.10 -20.50 35.26
CA GLU A 31 -23.06 -19.34 36.16
C GLU A 31 -22.11 -19.83 37.29
N THR A 32 -21.30 -19.01 37.97
CA THR A 32 -21.63 -18.50 39.32
C THR A 32 -20.48 -17.59 39.83
N LYS A 33 -20.85 -16.36 40.22
CA LYS A 33 -20.21 -15.40 41.17
C LYS A 33 -18.82 -14.76 40.87
N ARG A 34 -18.91 -13.44 40.64
CA ARG A 34 -17.88 -12.37 40.66
C ARG A 34 -17.22 -12.22 42.06
N PRO A 35 -16.00 -11.65 42.21
CA PRO A 35 -15.73 -10.20 42.01
C PRO A 35 -14.46 -9.87 41.18
N LEU A 36 -14.61 -8.93 40.23
CA LEU A 36 -13.52 -8.03 39.77
C LEU A 36 -13.57 -6.74 40.64
N PRO A 37 -12.54 -5.86 40.64
CA PRO A 37 -11.38 -5.78 39.74
C PRO A 37 -10.03 -5.57 40.45
N ASN A 38 -8.91 -5.70 39.73
CA ASN A 38 -7.92 -4.62 39.58
C ASN A 38 -6.69 -5.08 38.76
N SER A 39 -6.33 -4.22 37.82
CA SER A 39 -5.17 -4.30 36.91
C SER A 39 -3.84 -4.29 37.66
N ALA A 40 -2.96 -5.24 37.33
CA ALA A 40 -1.57 -5.27 37.79
C ALA A 40 -0.64 -4.69 36.71
N LEU A 41 -0.19 -3.47 36.93
CA LEU A 41 1.05 -2.94 36.35
C LEU A 41 1.81 -2.27 37.50
N GLU A 42 2.45 -3.12 38.30
CA GLU A 42 3.24 -2.75 39.47
C GLU A 42 4.68 -2.50 39.01
N ILE A 43 5.13 -1.25 39.12
CA ILE A 43 6.50 -0.83 38.83
C ILE A 43 7.37 -1.22 40.03
N GLY A 44 8.42 -2.00 39.77
CA GLY A 44 9.32 -2.56 40.77
C GLY A 44 9.95 -1.53 41.71
N HIS A 45 9.82 -1.81 43.01
CA HIS A 45 10.38 -1.04 44.11
C HIS A 45 11.86 -1.45 44.33
N LEU A 46 12.80 -0.51 44.19
CA LEU A 46 14.20 -0.71 44.62
C LEU A 46 14.33 -0.45 46.14
N PRO A 47 15.24 -1.15 46.85
CA PRO A 47 15.31 -1.10 48.30
C PRO A 47 16.10 0.10 48.81
N ALA A 48 15.53 0.80 49.79
CA ALA A 48 16.18 1.87 50.53
C ALA A 48 16.82 1.31 51.80
N ARG A 49 18.09 1.66 52.07
CA ARG A 49 18.52 1.87 53.46
C ARG A 49 19.75 2.77 53.62
N ILE A 50 19.64 3.58 54.68
CA ILE A 50 20.66 4.34 55.44
C ILE A 50 21.01 5.67 54.78
N GLY A 51 20.86 6.85 55.39
CA GLY A 51 20.63 7.29 56.77
C GLY A 51 21.36 8.63 56.95
N GLY A 52 20.83 9.59 57.72
CA GLY A 52 21.60 10.77 58.12
C GLY A 52 20.82 12.08 58.26
N ARG A 53 20.86 12.64 59.47
CA ARG A 53 20.40 13.97 59.88
C ARG A 53 20.97 15.12 59.03
N GLY A 54 20.22 16.21 58.88
CA GLY A 54 20.83 17.55 58.70
C GLY A 54 19.98 18.58 57.96
N PHE A 55 19.55 19.60 58.70
CA PHE A 55 19.27 20.98 58.26
C PHE A 55 18.17 21.23 57.20
N PHE A 56 16.97 21.57 57.70
CA PHE A 56 15.97 22.31 56.95
C PHE A 56 16.53 23.68 56.52
N SER A 57 16.90 23.79 55.25
CA SER A 57 17.31 25.05 54.62
C SER A 57 16.07 25.83 54.15
N LEU A 58 16.00 27.11 54.55
CA LEU A 58 14.99 28.10 54.16
C LEU A 58 14.76 28.18 52.62
N LYS A 59 15.72 27.71 51.82
CA LYS A 59 15.67 27.67 50.35
C LYS A 59 14.66 26.65 49.81
N CYS A 60 14.32 25.58 50.54
CA CYS A 60 13.33 24.61 50.09
C CYS A 60 11.88 25.12 50.19
N CYS A 61 11.57 25.98 51.17
CA CYS A 61 10.24 26.61 51.27
C CYS A 61 9.97 27.59 50.12
N LEU A 62 10.98 28.32 49.66
CA LEU A 62 10.86 29.22 48.51
C LEU A 62 10.58 28.46 47.20
N LEU A 63 11.16 27.28 47.02
CA LEU A 63 10.89 26.44 45.85
C LEU A 63 9.45 25.92 45.84
N PHE A 64 8.92 25.50 47.00
CA PHE A 64 7.54 25.04 47.11
C PHE A 64 6.50 26.14 46.89
N LEU A 65 6.84 27.42 47.14
CA LEU A 65 5.98 28.56 46.86
C LEU A 65 6.07 29.07 45.41
N LEU A 66 7.25 29.00 44.79
CA LEU A 66 7.48 29.50 43.42
C LEU A 66 7.05 28.50 42.34
N LEU A 67 7.11 27.20 42.60
CA LEU A 67 6.70 26.16 41.64
C LEU A 67 5.23 26.26 41.20
N PRO A 68 4.24 26.39 42.11
CA PRO A 68 2.84 26.51 41.70
C PRO A 68 2.55 27.84 40.98
N ALA A 69 3.25 28.93 41.34
CA ALA A 69 3.14 30.21 40.63
C ALA A 69 3.69 30.11 39.19
N PHE A 70 4.82 29.42 39.00
CA PHE A 70 5.39 29.18 37.68
C PHE A 70 4.51 28.27 36.82
N LEU A 71 3.95 27.20 37.38
CA LEU A 71 2.99 26.33 36.70
C LEU A 71 1.72 27.07 36.29
N SER A 72 1.22 27.95 37.15
CA SER A 72 0.04 28.79 36.86
C SER A 72 0.34 29.77 35.71
N LEU A 73 1.53 30.40 35.71
CA LEU A 73 1.98 31.28 34.63
C LEU A 73 2.12 30.50 33.31
N LEU A 74 2.67 29.29 33.33
CA LEU A 74 2.81 28.43 32.16
C LEU A 74 1.45 28.07 31.56
N ILE A 75 0.47 27.74 32.41
CA ILE A 75 -0.91 27.44 31.98
C ILE A 75 -1.57 28.67 31.35
N VAL A 76 -1.38 29.86 31.92
CA VAL A 76 -1.92 31.11 31.35
C VAL A 76 -1.25 31.45 30.01
N VAL A 77 0.06 31.25 29.88
CA VAL A 77 0.78 31.45 28.60
C VAL A 77 0.30 30.44 27.55
N LEU A 78 0.11 29.18 27.92
CA LEU A 78 -0.46 28.15 27.03
C LEU A 78 -1.89 28.52 26.62
N LEU A 79 -2.75 28.90 27.57
CA LEU A 79 -4.13 29.35 27.28
C LEU A 79 -4.13 30.58 26.38
N LEU A 80 -3.27 31.56 26.61
CA LEU A 80 -3.13 32.73 25.73
C LEU A 80 -2.60 32.33 24.35
N PHE A 81 -1.74 31.32 24.23
CA PHE A 81 -1.30 30.79 22.94
C PHE A 81 -2.46 30.10 22.19
N PHE A 82 -3.29 29.34 22.91
CA PHE A 82 -4.50 28.70 22.35
C PHE A 82 -5.59 29.72 21.98
N TYR A 83 -5.78 30.79 22.76
CA TYR A 83 -6.76 31.84 22.48
C TYR A 83 -6.29 32.86 21.43
N ARG A 84 -4.98 33.11 21.33
CA ARG A 84 -4.39 34.07 20.36
C ARG A 84 -4.02 33.42 19.02
N GLY A 85 -4.03 32.08 18.93
CA GLY A 85 -3.93 31.33 17.67
C GLY A 85 -5.19 31.35 16.79
N GLY A 86 -6.28 31.99 17.24
CA GLY A 86 -7.57 32.02 16.54
C GLY A 86 -7.82 33.23 15.62
N SER A 87 -6.87 34.14 15.42
CA SER A 87 -7.12 35.31 14.56
C SER A 87 -5.84 35.80 13.87
N ILE A 88 -5.48 35.14 12.77
CA ILE A 88 -4.57 35.68 11.75
C ILE A 88 -5.18 35.37 10.38
N GLY A 89 -5.64 36.43 9.71
CA GLY A 89 -5.67 36.57 8.26
C GLY A 89 -6.50 35.56 7.46
N GLY A 90 -7.67 36.00 6.99
CA GLY A 90 -8.40 35.32 5.92
C GLY A 90 -7.55 35.18 4.66
N ALA A 91 -6.98 33.99 4.47
CA ALA A 91 -6.59 33.49 3.17
C ALA A 91 -7.54 32.32 2.88
N ASN A 92 -8.37 32.47 1.85
CA ASN A 92 -9.29 31.43 1.38
C ASN A 92 -8.49 30.14 1.11
N PHE A 93 -8.57 29.18 2.02
CA PHE A 93 -7.89 27.90 1.88
C PHE A 93 -8.47 27.14 0.67
N PRO A 94 -7.66 26.34 -0.06
CA PRO A 94 -8.15 25.48 -1.14
C PRO A 94 -9.22 24.48 -0.68
N LEU A 95 -9.29 24.18 0.62
CA LEU A 95 -10.35 23.39 1.25
C LEU A 95 -11.73 24.06 1.16
N ASP A 96 -11.80 25.39 1.32
CA ASP A 96 -13.06 26.13 1.23
C ASP A 96 -13.55 26.21 -0.21
N ARG A 97 -12.63 26.40 -1.17
CA ARG A 97 -12.97 26.40 -2.61
C ARG A 97 -13.42 25.03 -3.11
N MET A 98 -12.82 23.94 -2.62
CA MET A 98 -13.24 22.58 -2.97
C MET A 98 -14.60 22.25 -2.36
N ARG A 99 -14.79 22.54 -1.08
CA ARG A 99 -16.07 22.38 -0.37
C ARG A 99 -17.18 23.23 -1.01
N GLU A 100 -16.87 24.46 -1.40
CA GLU A 100 -17.81 25.33 -2.13
C GLU A 100 -18.14 24.77 -3.53
N SER A 101 -17.15 24.24 -4.25
CA SER A 101 -17.39 23.62 -5.57
C SER A 101 -18.25 22.35 -5.49
N GLU A 102 -18.07 21.54 -4.43
CA GLU A 102 -18.87 20.36 -4.15
C GLU A 102 -20.29 20.72 -3.73
N LEU A 103 -20.46 21.69 -2.83
CA LEU A 103 -21.79 22.19 -2.44
C LEU A 103 -22.52 22.81 -3.64
N ARG A 104 -21.81 23.53 -4.50
CA ARG A 104 -22.35 24.08 -5.75
C ARG A 104 -22.74 22.98 -6.73
N ALA A 105 -21.96 21.91 -6.85
CA ALA A 105 -22.29 20.75 -7.67
C ALA A 105 -23.52 20.01 -7.13
N LEU A 106 -23.61 19.80 -5.81
CA LEU A 106 -24.78 19.19 -5.16
C LEU A 106 -26.04 20.03 -5.33
N TYR A 107 -25.93 21.36 -5.23
CA TYR A 107 -27.03 22.27 -5.50
C TYR A 107 -27.51 22.16 -6.95
N LEU A 108 -26.59 22.16 -7.92
CA LEU A 108 -26.91 22.01 -9.34
C LEU A 108 -27.54 20.64 -9.64
N LEU A 109 -27.04 19.55 -9.03
CA LEU A 109 -27.64 18.22 -9.16
C LEU A 109 -29.08 18.17 -8.64
N ARG A 110 -29.35 18.82 -7.51
CA ARG A 110 -30.70 18.94 -6.97
C ARG A 110 -31.61 19.71 -7.90
N ASP A 111 -31.13 20.81 -8.48
CA ASP A 111 -31.88 21.61 -9.46
C ASP A 111 -32.18 20.79 -10.73
N GLN A 112 -31.20 20.00 -11.18
CA GLN A 112 -31.37 19.06 -12.30
C GLN A 112 -32.47 18.03 -12.02
N GLN A 113 -32.43 17.41 -10.84
CA GLN A 113 -33.40 16.40 -10.43
C GLN A 113 -34.83 16.98 -10.39
N LEU A 114 -34.99 18.18 -9.83
CA LEU A 114 -36.28 18.88 -9.80
C LEU A 114 -36.75 19.27 -11.21
N GLY A 115 -35.84 19.72 -12.07
CA GLY A 115 -36.13 20.06 -13.46
C GLY A 115 -36.55 18.85 -14.30
N LEU A 116 -35.88 17.71 -14.14
CA LEU A 116 -36.25 16.45 -14.80
C LEU A 116 -37.58 15.89 -14.28
N LEU A 117 -37.85 15.99 -12.98
CA LEU A 117 -39.17 15.62 -12.42
C LEU A 117 -40.29 16.50 -12.95
N LYS A 118 -40.04 17.81 -13.10
CA LYS A 118 -41.00 18.74 -13.70
C LYS A 118 -41.26 18.41 -15.17
N LEU A 119 -40.22 18.06 -15.93
CA LEU A 119 -40.36 17.60 -17.31
C LEU A 119 -41.16 16.31 -17.40
N TRP A 120 -40.86 15.33 -16.55
CA TRP A 120 -41.57 14.07 -16.49
C TRP A 120 -43.08 14.25 -16.23
N ASN A 121 -43.43 15.05 -15.23
CA ASN A 121 -44.84 15.34 -14.91
C ASN A 121 -45.56 16.08 -16.05
N ARG A 122 -44.86 16.98 -16.75
CA ARG A 122 -45.43 17.72 -17.88
C ARG A 122 -45.65 16.83 -19.10
N THR A 123 -44.71 15.96 -19.43
CA THR A 123 -44.86 14.96 -20.50
C THR A 123 -46.00 13.99 -20.19
N ARG A 124 -46.15 13.58 -18.92
CA ARG A 124 -47.27 12.73 -18.47
C ARG A 124 -48.63 13.43 -18.62
N SER A 125 -48.72 14.72 -18.29
CA SER A 125 -49.95 15.51 -18.46
C SER A 125 -50.35 15.63 -19.93
N VAL A 126 -49.40 15.92 -20.82
CA VAL A 126 -49.65 16.02 -22.27
C VAL A 126 -50.05 14.67 -22.86
N ALA A 127 -49.47 13.56 -22.37
CA ALA A 127 -49.86 12.21 -22.80
C ALA A 127 -51.29 11.83 -22.36
N LEU A 128 -51.76 12.35 -21.21
CA LEU A 128 -53.12 12.14 -20.70
C LEU A 128 -54.16 12.96 -21.46
N ASP A 129 -53.84 14.20 -21.87
CA ASP A 129 -54.75 15.04 -22.67
C ASP A 129 -54.97 14.49 -24.09
N VAL A 130 -54.03 13.69 -24.62
CA VAL A 130 -54.16 13.01 -25.92
C VAL A 130 -55.02 11.75 -25.84
N ALA A 131 -55.25 11.19 -24.64
CA ALA A 131 -56.03 9.97 -24.43
C ALA A 131 -57.52 10.23 -24.13
N ALA A 132 -57.97 11.49 -24.07
CA ALA A 132 -59.37 11.82 -23.88
C ALA A 132 -60.19 11.47 -25.16
N PRO A 133 -61.38 10.84 -25.04
CA PRO A 133 -62.16 10.41 -26.19
C PRO A 133 -62.69 11.62 -26.99
N PRO A 134 -62.74 11.55 -28.33
CA PRO A 134 -63.10 12.69 -29.15
C PRO A 134 -64.60 12.97 -29.04
N SER A 135 -64.97 14.16 -28.58
CA SER A 135 -66.31 14.71 -28.81
C SER A 135 -66.42 15.25 -30.23
N SER A 136 -67.54 14.92 -30.87
CA SER A 136 -67.83 15.08 -32.29
C SER A 136 -68.07 16.53 -32.71
N ALA A 137 -67.15 17.12 -33.48
CA ALA A 137 -67.42 18.23 -34.41
C ALA A 137 -66.32 18.31 -35.50
N PRO A 138 -66.66 18.53 -36.79
CA PRO A 138 -65.73 18.28 -37.89
C PRO A 138 -64.89 19.49 -38.32
N ASN A 139 -63.68 19.16 -38.78
CA ASN A 139 -62.90 19.83 -39.83
C ASN A 139 -62.38 21.26 -39.61
N SER A 140 -61.54 21.43 -38.58
CA SER A 140 -60.35 22.31 -38.67
C SER A 140 -59.26 21.96 -37.64
N THR A 141 -59.39 20.83 -36.96
CA THR A 141 -58.69 20.50 -35.70
C THR A 141 -57.40 19.69 -35.88
N SER A 142 -57.26 18.93 -36.98
CA SER A 142 -56.07 18.08 -37.23
C SER A 142 -54.77 18.88 -37.34
N VAL A 143 -54.78 19.99 -38.09
CA VAL A 143 -53.59 20.86 -38.24
C VAL A 143 -53.24 21.56 -36.92
N ARG A 144 -54.25 21.91 -36.11
CA ARG A 144 -54.06 22.53 -34.78
C ARG A 144 -53.46 21.55 -33.77
N THR A 145 -53.87 20.29 -33.80
CA THR A 145 -53.32 19.24 -32.93
C THR A 145 -51.88 18.87 -33.29
N ASP A 146 -51.52 18.86 -34.58
CA ASP A 146 -50.15 18.56 -35.00
C ASP A 146 -49.20 19.74 -34.72
N LEU A 147 -49.67 20.97 -34.89
CA LEU A 147 -48.92 22.18 -34.50
C LEU A 147 -48.74 22.28 -32.99
N ALA A 148 -49.74 21.89 -32.19
CA ALA A 148 -49.65 21.85 -30.73
C ALA A 148 -48.69 20.74 -30.24
N LYS A 149 -48.69 19.57 -30.89
CA LYS A 149 -47.72 18.49 -30.62
C LYS A 149 -46.30 18.91 -30.99
N ALA A 150 -46.11 19.59 -32.12
CA ALA A 150 -44.82 20.13 -32.53
C ALA A 150 -44.31 21.16 -31.52
N ALA A 151 -45.16 22.09 -31.09
CA ALA A 151 -44.82 23.10 -30.08
C ALA A 151 -44.47 22.47 -28.71
N ALA A 152 -45.23 21.47 -28.26
CA ALA A 152 -44.94 20.74 -27.02
C ALA A 152 -43.63 19.93 -27.11
N PHE A 153 -43.34 19.35 -28.27
CA PHE A 153 -42.08 18.65 -28.52
C PHE A 153 -40.89 19.61 -28.56
N ASP A 154 -41.03 20.78 -29.18
CA ASP A 154 -40.00 21.82 -29.19
C ASP A 154 -39.74 22.39 -27.79
N GLU A 155 -40.78 22.56 -26.98
CA GLU A 155 -40.65 22.96 -25.59
C GLU A 155 -39.95 21.89 -24.73
N PHE A 156 -40.31 20.62 -24.91
CA PHE A 156 -39.63 19.49 -24.28
C PHE A 156 -38.16 19.42 -24.68
N ARG A 157 -37.87 19.54 -25.98
CA ARG A 157 -36.52 19.55 -26.53
C ARG A 157 -35.69 20.67 -25.93
N SER A 158 -36.25 21.88 -25.86
CA SER A 158 -35.57 23.06 -25.28
C SER A 158 -35.27 22.87 -23.79
N ALA A 159 -36.23 22.34 -23.03
CA ALA A 159 -36.05 22.07 -21.61
C ALA A 159 -35.06 20.93 -21.34
N LEU A 160 -35.01 19.90 -22.20
CA LEU A 160 -34.00 18.84 -22.14
C LEU A 160 -32.59 19.37 -22.43
N PHE A 161 -32.44 20.27 -23.41
CA PHE A 161 -31.17 20.93 -23.68
C PHE A 161 -30.68 21.76 -22.50
N GLU A 162 -31.57 22.43 -21.76
CA GLU A 162 -31.20 23.13 -20.53
C GLU A 162 -30.72 22.16 -19.44
N GLN A 163 -31.28 20.96 -19.32
CA GLN A 163 -30.78 19.91 -18.41
C GLN A 163 -29.40 19.39 -18.81
N ILE A 164 -29.14 19.22 -20.11
CA ILE A 164 -27.81 18.82 -20.64
C ILE A 164 -26.77 19.91 -20.37
N LYS A 165 -27.14 21.18 -20.54
CA LYS A 165 -26.30 22.34 -20.22
C LYS A 165 -26.00 22.42 -18.72
N LEU A 166 -26.96 22.03 -17.88
CA LEU A 166 -26.78 21.95 -16.44
C LEU A 166 -25.81 20.82 -16.05
N ASN A 167 -25.86 19.67 -16.72
CA ASN A 167 -24.85 18.60 -16.62
C ASN A 167 -23.43 19.13 -16.92
N LYS A 168 -23.27 19.93 -17.97
CA LYS A 168 -21.99 20.57 -18.30
C LYS A 168 -21.54 21.57 -17.23
N LYS A 169 -22.47 22.29 -16.59
CA LYS A 169 -22.17 23.16 -15.45
C LYS A 169 -21.73 22.37 -14.21
N ILE A 170 -22.35 21.22 -13.93
CA ILE A 170 -21.95 20.32 -12.83
C ILE A 170 -20.54 19.78 -13.08
N GLN A 171 -20.27 19.28 -14.29
CA GLN A 171 -18.94 18.82 -14.69
C GLN A 171 -17.89 19.93 -14.54
N ASN A 172 -18.19 21.14 -15.02
CA ASN A 172 -17.28 22.27 -14.88
C ASN A 172 -17.08 22.69 -13.42
N ALA A 173 -18.13 22.67 -12.59
CA ALA A 173 -18.01 22.99 -11.16
C ALA A 173 -17.10 21.99 -10.45
N LEU A 174 -17.30 20.69 -10.68
CA LEU A 174 -16.48 19.60 -10.13
C LEU A 174 -15.03 19.64 -10.65
N LEU A 175 -14.80 20.04 -11.91
CA LEU A 175 -13.46 20.12 -12.50
C LEU A 175 -12.74 21.45 -12.23
N SER A 176 -13.46 22.52 -11.88
CA SER A 176 -12.87 23.86 -11.63
C SER A 176 -12.02 23.95 -10.36
N SER A 177 -12.21 23.03 -9.42
CA SER A 177 -11.33 22.83 -8.25
C SER A 177 -10.04 22.08 -8.62
N HIS A 178 -10.05 21.34 -9.74
CA HIS A 178 -8.89 20.61 -10.25
C HIS A 178 -8.02 21.41 -11.25
N ASN A 179 -8.52 22.53 -11.79
CA ASN A 179 -7.78 23.40 -12.73
C ASN A 179 -6.96 24.49 -12.02
N VAL A 180 -6.01 24.12 -11.16
CA VAL A 180 -4.98 25.05 -10.63
C VAL A 180 -3.72 24.98 -11.50
N GLY A 181 -3.86 25.27 -12.79
CA GLY A 181 -2.75 25.13 -13.75
C GLY A 181 -2.76 26.06 -14.95
N ASN A 182 -3.55 27.13 -14.97
CA ASN A 182 -3.50 28.09 -16.09
C ASN A 182 -3.77 29.51 -15.61
N SER A 183 -2.80 30.07 -14.89
CA SER A 183 -2.63 31.51 -14.72
C SER A 183 -1.18 31.81 -15.04
N SER A 184 -0.97 32.45 -16.19
CA SER A 184 0.32 32.77 -16.79
C SER A 184 1.23 33.59 -15.86
N SER A 185 2.39 33.03 -15.52
CA SER A 185 3.62 33.78 -15.29
C SER A 185 4.77 33.02 -15.94
N SER A 186 5.28 33.58 -17.03
CA SER A 186 6.52 33.19 -17.67
C SER A 186 7.67 33.21 -16.65
N GLY A 187 8.26 32.05 -16.41
CA GLY A 187 9.44 31.88 -15.57
C GLY A 187 9.67 30.40 -15.28
N THR A 188 10.72 29.84 -15.88
CA THR A 188 11.28 28.51 -15.62
C THR A 188 11.15 28.08 -14.16
N SER A 189 10.38 27.03 -13.84
CA SER A 189 10.51 26.23 -12.60
C SER A 189 9.54 25.04 -12.59
N ASP A 190 10.06 23.93 -12.10
CA ASP A 190 9.49 22.62 -11.80
C ASP A 190 8.03 22.60 -11.27
N ASP A 191 7.14 21.91 -12.00
CA ASP A 191 5.80 21.58 -11.53
C ASP A 191 5.77 20.18 -10.87
N ASN A 192 5.96 20.15 -9.55
CA ASN A 192 5.51 19.07 -8.67
C ASN A 192 4.76 19.71 -7.50
N VAL A 193 3.43 19.71 -7.56
CA VAL A 193 2.56 20.27 -6.52
C VAL A 193 2.57 19.34 -5.29
N PHE A 194 3.54 19.58 -4.41
CA PHE A 194 3.61 19.04 -3.05
C PHE A 194 2.83 19.97 -2.11
N PHE A 195 1.69 19.53 -1.58
CA PHE A 195 1.02 20.19 -0.46
C PHE A 195 1.77 19.89 0.85
N GLY A 196 2.95 20.48 1.00
CA GLY A 196 3.70 20.54 2.25
C GLY A 196 3.21 21.73 3.08
N MET A 197 2.20 21.51 3.91
CA MET A 197 1.74 22.51 4.86
C MET A 197 2.69 22.53 6.06
N SER A 198 3.85 23.17 5.90
CA SER A 198 4.75 23.47 7.02
C SER A 198 4.19 24.64 7.81
N GLY A 199 3.25 24.36 8.71
CA GLY A 199 2.98 25.26 9.84
C GLY A 199 4.13 25.19 10.85
N PRO A 200 4.31 26.20 11.72
CA PRO A 200 5.32 26.18 12.77
C PRO A 200 4.85 25.26 13.91
N GLY A 201 4.83 23.96 13.64
CA GLY A 201 4.61 22.90 14.62
C GLY A 201 5.86 22.03 14.67
N VAL A 202 6.30 21.69 15.87
CA VAL A 202 7.52 20.91 16.10
C VAL A 202 7.43 19.56 15.36
N ASP A 203 8.22 19.38 14.31
CA ASP A 203 8.36 18.12 13.57
C ASP A 203 9.06 17.07 14.45
N VAL A 204 8.28 16.35 15.25
CA VAL A 204 8.80 15.28 16.14
C VAL A 204 9.34 14.07 15.36
N CYS A 205 8.99 13.92 14.08
CA CYS A 205 9.50 12.87 13.20
C CYS A 205 9.93 13.43 11.85
N ARG A 206 11.15 14.00 11.77
CA ARG A 206 11.74 14.41 10.50
C ARG A 206 12.24 13.19 9.73
N LYS A 207 11.78 13.00 8.50
CA LYS A 207 12.41 12.05 7.56
C LYS A 207 13.85 12.50 7.35
N VAL A 208 14.80 11.63 7.69
CA VAL A 208 16.23 11.91 7.52
C VAL A 208 16.56 11.72 6.05
N ASP A 209 16.48 12.79 5.28
CA ASP A 209 16.95 12.83 3.90
C ASP A 209 18.49 12.90 3.94
N ARG A 210 19.15 11.74 4.10
CA ARG A 210 20.57 11.60 3.80
C ARG A 210 20.71 11.34 2.30
N PRO A 211 21.65 11.98 1.60
CA PRO A 211 21.94 11.64 0.21
C PRO A 211 22.38 10.17 0.13
N ALA A 212 21.90 9.45 -0.88
CA ALA A 212 22.38 8.09 -1.17
C ALA A 212 23.88 8.15 -1.42
N SER A 213 24.66 7.35 -0.69
CA SER A 213 26.12 7.41 -0.76
C SER A 213 26.66 6.66 -1.97
N ARG A 214 25.92 5.65 -2.44
CA ARG A 214 26.30 4.79 -3.55
C ARG A 214 25.06 4.33 -4.31
N THR A 215 24.95 4.56 -5.61
CA THR A 215 23.83 4.05 -6.42
C THR A 215 24.35 3.32 -7.65
N ILE A 216 23.55 2.38 -8.16
CA ILE A 216 23.82 1.62 -9.38
C ILE A 216 22.93 2.16 -10.49
N GLU A 217 23.51 2.47 -11.64
CA GLU A 217 22.74 2.74 -12.84
C GLU A 217 22.25 1.41 -13.43
N TRP A 218 20.94 1.30 -13.67
CA TRP A 218 20.36 0.10 -14.23
C TRP A 218 20.19 0.23 -15.74
N GLU A 219 21.13 -0.37 -16.47
CA GLU A 219 21.13 -0.38 -17.94
C GLU A 219 21.02 -1.82 -18.49
N PRO A 220 19.79 -2.36 -18.65
CA PRO A 220 19.60 -3.69 -19.21
C PRO A 220 20.23 -3.87 -20.58
N LYS A 221 21.02 -4.92 -20.76
CA LYS A 221 21.46 -5.38 -22.07
C LYS A 221 20.26 -5.90 -22.85
N LYS A 222 20.28 -5.64 -24.15
CA LYS A 222 19.24 -6.12 -25.07
C LYS A 222 19.15 -7.65 -25.02
N ASP A 223 17.92 -8.16 -24.97
CA ASP A 223 17.61 -9.60 -24.97
C ASP A 223 18.26 -10.35 -23.79
N ARG A 224 18.47 -9.68 -22.65
CA ARG A 224 18.98 -10.28 -21.40
C ARG A 224 18.00 -10.10 -20.28
N TYR A 225 17.50 -11.21 -19.75
CA TYR A 225 16.43 -11.22 -18.77
C TYR A 225 16.85 -11.90 -17.47
N LEU A 226 16.35 -11.37 -16.36
CA LEU A 226 16.35 -12.01 -15.04
C LEU A 226 14.89 -12.30 -14.66
N PHE A 227 14.53 -13.57 -14.55
CA PHE A 227 13.22 -14.00 -14.10
C PHE A 227 13.17 -14.00 -12.57
N ALA A 228 12.25 -13.23 -11.98
CA ALA A 228 12.11 -13.10 -10.54
C ALA A 228 11.29 -14.24 -9.93
N ILE A 229 11.70 -14.73 -8.76
CA ILE A 229 10.98 -15.77 -8.02
C ILE A 229 10.90 -15.35 -6.55
N CYS A 230 9.69 -15.10 -6.05
CA CYS A 230 9.46 -14.67 -4.67
C CYS A 230 8.31 -15.47 -4.07
N LEU A 231 8.57 -16.56 -3.36
CA LEU A 231 7.48 -17.46 -2.92
C LEU A 231 7.25 -17.39 -1.40
N SER A 232 8.18 -16.81 -0.66
CA SER A 232 8.17 -16.85 0.80
C SER A 232 7.30 -15.75 1.43
N GLY A 233 6.17 -16.15 2.00
CA GLY A 233 5.42 -15.37 3.00
C GLY A 233 4.30 -14.49 2.45
N GLN A 234 4.21 -13.24 2.90
CA GLN A 234 3.11 -12.32 2.55
C GLN A 234 3.62 -11.09 1.77
N MET A 235 2.72 -10.22 1.32
CA MET A 235 3.03 -9.08 0.45
C MET A 235 4.31 -8.30 0.79
N SER A 236 4.56 -7.97 2.06
CA SER A 236 5.79 -7.27 2.46
C SER A 236 7.06 -8.08 2.14
N ASN A 237 7.01 -9.40 2.29
CA ASN A 237 8.14 -10.28 1.96
C ASN A 237 8.35 -10.36 0.45
N HIS A 238 7.26 -10.46 -0.33
CA HIS A 238 7.33 -10.43 -1.79
C HIS A 238 7.92 -9.11 -2.30
N LEU A 239 7.60 -7.98 -1.66
CA LEU A 239 8.18 -6.68 -2.01
C LEU A 239 9.68 -6.61 -1.69
N ILE A 240 10.09 -7.07 -0.51
CA ILE A 240 11.52 -7.12 -0.13
C ILE A 240 12.29 -8.05 -1.08
N CYS A 241 11.70 -9.20 -1.42
CA CYS A 241 12.27 -10.11 -2.40
C CYS A 241 12.38 -9.47 -3.79
N LEU A 242 11.35 -8.73 -4.21
CA LEU A 242 11.35 -8.03 -5.50
C LEU A 242 12.41 -6.92 -5.53
N GLU A 243 12.54 -6.11 -4.48
CA GLU A 243 13.56 -5.07 -4.37
C GLU A 243 14.97 -5.65 -4.51
N LYS A 244 15.22 -6.80 -3.89
CA LYS A 244 16.49 -7.53 -4.06
C LYS A 244 16.66 -8.03 -5.48
N HIS A 245 15.63 -8.58 -6.12
CA HIS A 245 15.71 -8.95 -7.53
C HIS A 245 15.98 -7.77 -8.45
N MET A 246 15.42 -6.59 -8.18
CA MET A 246 15.74 -5.35 -8.90
C MET A 246 17.23 -4.99 -8.73
N PHE A 247 17.78 -5.14 -7.52
CA PHE A 247 19.21 -4.97 -7.26
C PHE A 247 20.08 -5.96 -8.05
N PHE A 248 19.74 -7.26 -8.04
CA PHE A 248 20.44 -8.26 -8.86
C PHE A 248 20.32 -7.98 -10.36
N ALA A 249 19.14 -7.59 -10.85
CA ALA A 249 18.94 -7.24 -12.25
C ALA A 249 19.80 -6.06 -12.68
N ALA A 250 19.92 -5.03 -11.83
CA ALA A 250 20.79 -3.89 -12.06
C ALA A 250 22.27 -4.27 -12.06
N LEU A 251 22.72 -5.09 -11.10
CA LEU A 251 24.10 -5.56 -11.05
C LEU A 251 24.52 -6.39 -12.26
N LEU A 252 23.59 -7.15 -12.84
CA LEU A 252 23.84 -8.09 -13.94
C LEU A 252 23.55 -7.49 -15.32
N ASP A 253 23.16 -6.22 -15.38
CA ASP A 253 22.69 -5.53 -16.60
C ASP A 253 21.56 -6.30 -17.31
N ARG A 254 20.53 -6.73 -16.57
CA ARG A 254 19.41 -7.53 -17.08
C ARG A 254 18.09 -6.81 -16.87
N ALA A 255 17.15 -7.01 -17.80
CA ALA A 255 15.77 -6.59 -17.58
C ALA A 255 15.11 -7.57 -16.61
N LEU A 256 14.42 -7.05 -15.60
CA LEU A 256 13.70 -7.86 -14.62
C LEU A 256 12.35 -8.26 -15.18
N VAL A 257 12.08 -9.56 -15.19
CA VAL A 257 10.79 -10.12 -15.60
C VAL A 257 9.99 -10.43 -14.35
N LEU A 258 8.82 -9.81 -14.24
CA LEU A 258 7.86 -10.11 -13.19
C LEU A 258 7.14 -11.42 -13.53
N PRO A 259 7.01 -12.34 -12.55
CA PRO A 259 6.32 -13.61 -12.76
C PRO A 259 4.83 -13.42 -13.00
N SER A 260 4.21 -14.44 -13.61
CA SER A 260 2.76 -14.48 -13.80
C SER A 260 2.03 -14.59 -12.45
N PRO A 261 0.85 -13.95 -12.30
CA PRO A 261 -0.09 -14.17 -11.20
C PRO A 261 -0.47 -15.63 -10.91
N ARG A 262 -0.25 -16.55 -11.87
CA ARG A 262 -0.51 -17.99 -11.69
C ARG A 262 0.61 -18.72 -10.94
N PHE A 263 1.80 -18.13 -10.91
CA PHE A 263 2.97 -18.71 -10.24
C PHE A 263 3.27 -17.98 -8.93
N ASP A 264 3.24 -16.64 -8.95
CA ASP A 264 3.60 -15.77 -7.84
C ASP A 264 2.51 -14.68 -7.66
N TYR A 265 2.85 -13.58 -6.99
CA TYR A 265 1.99 -12.50 -6.60
C TYR A 265 1.49 -11.69 -7.80
N GLN A 266 0.34 -11.03 -7.61
CA GLN A 266 -0.30 -10.20 -8.64
C GLN A 266 0.33 -8.82 -8.73
N TYR A 267 1.62 -8.76 -9.09
CA TYR A 267 2.39 -7.51 -9.13
C TYR A 267 1.74 -6.47 -10.03
N ASP A 268 1.20 -6.85 -11.19
CA ASP A 268 0.58 -5.92 -12.15
C ASP A 268 -0.68 -5.22 -11.61
N GLN A 269 -1.36 -5.83 -10.63
CA GLN A 269 -2.55 -5.23 -10.01
C GLN A 269 -2.19 -4.30 -8.85
N VAL A 270 -1.06 -4.57 -8.18
CA VAL A 270 -0.70 -3.89 -6.94
C VAL A 270 0.36 -2.82 -7.15
N LEU A 271 1.25 -2.97 -8.13
CA LEU A 271 2.33 -2.05 -8.41
C LEU A 271 2.12 -1.31 -9.74
N ASP A 272 2.59 -0.07 -9.79
CA ASP A 272 2.64 0.70 -11.02
C ASP A 272 3.96 0.43 -11.76
N ILE A 273 3.93 -0.55 -12.66
CA ILE A 273 5.12 -0.98 -13.42
C ILE A 273 5.56 0.08 -14.43
N ASP A 274 4.60 0.84 -14.97
CA ASP A 274 4.89 1.90 -15.93
C ASP A 274 5.64 3.03 -15.24
N HIS A 275 5.21 3.42 -14.02
CA HIS A 275 5.94 4.38 -13.20
C HIS A 275 7.38 3.94 -12.90
N ILE A 276 7.60 2.65 -12.57
CA ILE A 276 8.96 2.14 -12.35
C ILE A 276 9.83 2.39 -13.58
N ASN A 277 9.35 2.01 -14.78
CA ASN A 277 10.08 2.22 -16.03
C ASN A 277 10.29 3.70 -16.35
N GLU A 278 9.28 4.54 -16.11
CA GLU A 278 9.37 6.00 -16.27
C GLU A 278 10.44 6.60 -15.35
N CYS A 279 10.57 6.11 -14.11
CA CYS A 279 11.57 6.56 -13.13
C CYS A 279 13.01 6.31 -13.59
N PHE A 280 13.26 5.24 -14.34
CA PHE A 280 14.56 4.97 -14.96
C PHE A 280 14.70 5.59 -16.35
N GLY A 281 13.61 6.10 -16.93
CA GLY A 281 13.56 6.66 -18.28
C GLY A 281 13.74 5.61 -19.39
N ARG A 282 13.69 4.33 -19.04
CA ARG A 282 13.93 3.19 -19.93
C ARG A 282 13.23 1.95 -19.39
N LYS A 283 13.07 0.95 -20.24
CA LYS A 283 12.39 -0.30 -19.86
C LYS A 283 13.33 -1.23 -19.11
N VAL A 284 13.18 -1.26 -17.79
CA VAL A 284 13.96 -2.11 -16.87
C VAL A 284 13.17 -3.28 -16.30
N VAL A 285 11.85 -3.11 -16.17
CA VAL A 285 10.93 -4.12 -15.65
C VAL A 285 9.91 -4.47 -16.74
N ILE A 286 9.68 -5.77 -16.93
CA ILE A 286 8.85 -6.33 -18.00
C ILE A 286 7.85 -7.30 -17.37
N LYS A 287 6.60 -7.27 -17.86
CA LYS A 287 5.53 -8.17 -17.43
C LYS A 287 5.69 -9.55 -18.06
N PHE A 288 5.15 -10.58 -17.42
CA PHE A 288 5.24 -11.95 -17.94
C PHE A 288 4.68 -12.09 -19.37
N ASP A 289 3.52 -11.48 -19.64
CA ASP A 289 2.87 -11.59 -20.96
C ASP A 289 3.72 -10.99 -22.08
N GLU A 290 4.36 -9.86 -21.82
CA GLU A 290 5.28 -9.24 -22.79
C GLU A 290 6.56 -10.05 -22.98
N PHE A 291 7.11 -10.58 -21.89
CA PHE A 291 8.26 -11.48 -21.95
C PHE A 291 7.94 -12.74 -22.78
N SER A 292 6.76 -13.29 -22.58
CA SER A 292 6.21 -14.41 -23.34
C SER A 292 6.12 -14.12 -24.84
N GLU A 293 5.58 -12.96 -25.20
CA GLU A 293 5.48 -12.54 -26.60
C GLU A 293 6.85 -12.31 -27.25
N THR A 294 7.82 -11.83 -26.47
CA THR A 294 9.18 -11.55 -26.94
C THR A 294 9.94 -12.83 -27.25
N LEU A 295 9.90 -13.82 -26.35
CA LEU A 295 10.59 -15.10 -26.54
C LEU A 295 9.82 -16.11 -27.39
N LYS A 296 8.50 -15.91 -27.56
CA LYS A 296 7.61 -16.81 -28.33
C LYS A 296 7.80 -18.27 -27.88
N ASN A 297 8.25 -19.14 -28.78
CA ASN A 297 8.44 -20.57 -28.52
C ASN A 297 9.73 -20.89 -27.75
N LYS A 298 10.56 -19.90 -27.39
CA LYS A 298 11.81 -20.07 -26.64
C LYS A 298 11.65 -19.74 -25.15
N MET A 299 10.55 -20.18 -24.54
CA MET A 299 10.35 -20.06 -23.10
C MET A 299 11.25 -21.02 -22.32
N LYS A 300 12.54 -20.69 -22.27
CA LYS A 300 13.53 -21.48 -21.57
C LYS A 300 14.32 -20.59 -20.62
N ILE A 301 14.38 -20.98 -19.36
CA ILE A 301 15.34 -20.44 -18.40
C ILE A 301 16.63 -21.26 -18.58
N ASP A 302 17.68 -20.58 -19.05
CA ASP A 302 18.96 -21.21 -19.35
C ASP A 302 19.68 -21.64 -18.09
N ARG A 303 19.67 -20.78 -17.06
CA ARG A 303 20.25 -21.05 -15.75
C ARG A 303 19.30 -20.70 -14.64
N PHE A 304 19.10 -21.66 -13.75
CA PHE A 304 18.32 -21.49 -12.53
C PHE A 304 19.28 -21.59 -11.35
N ILE A 305 19.56 -20.46 -10.72
CA ILE A 305 20.56 -20.34 -9.66
C ILE A 305 19.87 -20.02 -8.34
N CYS A 306 20.20 -20.79 -7.32
CA CYS A 306 19.72 -20.55 -5.98
C CYS A 306 20.70 -19.74 -5.19
N TYR A 307 20.20 -18.63 -4.66
CA TYR A 307 20.96 -17.82 -3.73
C TYR A 307 21.08 -18.52 -2.36
N MET A 308 19.95 -19.01 -1.84
CA MET A 308 19.86 -19.63 -0.53
C MET A 308 19.33 -21.06 -0.61
N ALA A 309 19.79 -21.90 0.33
CA ALA A 309 19.44 -23.31 0.49
C ALA A 309 19.92 -24.24 -0.64
N SER A 310 19.94 -25.54 -0.33
CA SER A 310 20.14 -26.56 -1.36
C SER A 310 18.99 -26.51 -2.38
N PRO A 311 19.27 -26.79 -3.66
CA PRO A 311 18.25 -27.10 -4.66
C PRO A 311 17.21 -28.07 -4.09
N PRO A 312 15.90 -27.77 -4.21
CA PRO A 312 15.27 -26.79 -5.11
C PRO A 312 14.95 -25.42 -4.48
N CYS A 313 15.59 -25.00 -3.38
CA CYS A 313 15.61 -23.60 -2.94
C CYS A 313 14.23 -23.05 -2.56
N TYR A 314 13.54 -23.84 -1.74
CA TYR A 314 12.17 -23.63 -1.31
C TYR A 314 11.12 -23.72 -2.44
N LEU A 315 11.49 -24.32 -3.59
CA LEU A 315 10.53 -24.68 -4.64
C LEU A 315 10.08 -26.12 -4.46
N ASP A 316 8.90 -26.30 -3.90
CA ASP A 316 8.25 -27.60 -3.84
C ASP A 316 7.80 -28.06 -5.24
N GLU A 317 7.43 -29.34 -5.37
CA GLU A 317 7.01 -29.93 -6.65
C GLU A 317 5.85 -29.18 -7.31
N GLU A 318 4.93 -28.63 -6.50
CA GLU A 318 3.82 -27.82 -6.98
C GLU A 318 4.30 -26.53 -7.66
N HIS A 319 5.28 -25.83 -7.07
CA HIS A 319 5.85 -24.62 -7.64
C HIS A 319 6.56 -24.91 -8.97
N ILE A 320 7.31 -26.03 -9.02
CA ILE A 320 7.96 -26.51 -10.25
C ILE A 320 6.93 -26.83 -11.33
N LYS A 321 5.81 -27.46 -10.95
CA LYS A 321 4.70 -27.77 -11.86
C LYS A 321 4.07 -26.49 -12.40
N ARG A 322 3.77 -25.51 -11.54
CA ARG A 322 3.20 -24.21 -11.94
C ARG A 322 4.11 -23.46 -12.93
N LEU A 323 5.44 -23.51 -12.76
CA LEU A 323 6.38 -22.94 -13.75
C LEU A 323 6.29 -23.64 -15.11
N LYS A 324 6.23 -24.98 -15.12
CA LYS A 324 6.11 -25.76 -16.36
C LYS A 324 4.77 -25.53 -17.05
N ASP A 325 3.69 -25.39 -16.29
CA ASP A 325 2.33 -25.11 -16.79
C ASP A 325 2.23 -23.72 -17.45
N LEU A 326 3.13 -22.79 -17.10
CA LEU A 326 3.31 -21.51 -17.79
C LEU A 326 4.06 -21.62 -19.12
N GLY A 327 4.51 -22.81 -19.50
CA GLY A 327 5.31 -23.05 -20.71
C GLY A 327 6.81 -22.84 -20.52
N LEU A 328 7.28 -22.57 -19.30
CA LEU A 328 8.71 -22.40 -19.01
C LEU A 328 9.40 -23.76 -18.87
N SER A 329 10.39 -23.99 -19.72
CA SER A 329 11.35 -25.08 -19.58
C SER A 329 12.59 -24.59 -18.83
N PHE A 330 13.15 -25.43 -17.97
CA PHE A 330 14.39 -25.11 -17.26
C PHE A 330 15.18 -26.38 -16.99
N GLY A 331 16.50 -26.21 -16.93
CA GLY A 331 17.44 -27.30 -16.64
C GLY A 331 17.49 -27.63 -15.14
N LYS A 332 18.63 -28.18 -14.72
CA LYS A 332 18.90 -28.47 -13.32
C LYS A 332 19.02 -27.15 -12.53
N ILE A 333 18.42 -27.13 -11.34
CA ILE A 333 18.56 -26.04 -10.38
C ILE A 333 19.95 -26.15 -9.71
N GLU A 334 20.73 -25.08 -9.78
CA GLU A 334 22.11 -25.00 -9.27
C GLU A 334 22.17 -24.19 -7.98
N ALA A 335 23.01 -24.60 -7.03
CA ALA A 335 23.34 -23.76 -5.87
C ALA A 335 24.44 -22.76 -6.25
N ALA A 336 24.28 -21.47 -5.90
CA ALA A 336 25.37 -20.50 -6.03
C ALA A 336 26.60 -20.89 -5.18
N TRP A 337 26.33 -21.40 -3.98
CA TRP A 337 27.31 -21.88 -3.00
C TRP A 337 26.88 -23.24 -2.43
N PRO A 338 27.25 -24.37 -3.06
CA PRO A 338 26.93 -25.71 -2.57
C PRO A 338 27.41 -25.97 -1.13
N GLU A 339 28.50 -25.30 -0.72
CA GLU A 339 29.07 -25.37 0.62
C GLU A 339 28.15 -24.77 1.70
N ASP A 340 27.27 -23.84 1.34
CA ASP A 340 26.40 -23.14 2.28
C ASP A 340 25.05 -23.85 2.48
N ALA A 341 24.77 -24.90 1.71
CA ALA A 341 23.51 -25.64 1.73
C ALA A 341 23.11 -26.19 3.13
N LYS A 342 24.09 -26.40 4.02
CA LYS A 342 23.89 -26.94 5.38
C LYS A 342 23.93 -25.87 6.47
N LEU A 343 24.17 -24.61 6.13
CA LEU A 343 24.26 -23.55 7.13
C LEU A 343 22.87 -23.15 7.63
N LYS A 344 22.74 -23.07 8.96
CA LYS A 344 21.50 -22.59 9.61
C LYS A 344 21.29 -21.09 9.44
N MET A 345 22.34 -20.33 9.13
CA MET A 345 22.31 -18.89 8.90
C MET A 345 23.00 -18.55 7.58
N GLN A 346 22.41 -17.62 6.84
CA GLN A 346 22.97 -17.12 5.59
C GLN A 346 24.21 -16.28 5.87
N LYS A 347 25.25 -16.44 5.05
CA LYS A 347 26.43 -15.58 5.10
C LYS A 347 26.11 -14.25 4.43
N LYS A 348 26.53 -13.14 5.04
CA LYS A 348 26.54 -11.84 4.39
C LYS A 348 27.42 -11.90 3.15
N ARG A 349 26.86 -11.55 1.98
CA ARG A 349 27.58 -11.50 0.70
C ARG A 349 27.69 -10.06 0.22
N ILE A 350 28.87 -9.74 -0.30
CA ILE A 350 29.13 -8.46 -0.97
C ILE A 350 29.04 -8.63 -2.49
N VAL A 351 28.94 -7.53 -3.23
CA VAL A 351 28.88 -7.57 -4.71
C VAL A 351 30.04 -8.35 -5.32
N GLY A 352 31.24 -8.28 -4.72
CA GLY A 352 32.42 -9.03 -5.17
C GLY A 352 32.23 -10.56 -5.13
N ASP A 353 31.43 -11.08 -4.21
CA ASP A 353 31.12 -12.52 -4.12
C ASP A 353 30.01 -12.92 -5.08
N ILE A 354 29.08 -12.00 -5.34
CA ILE A 354 27.87 -12.21 -6.13
C ILE A 354 28.21 -12.23 -7.63
N MET A 355 28.94 -11.23 -8.11
CA MET A 355 29.20 -11.06 -9.54
C MET A 355 29.78 -12.33 -10.20
N PRO A 356 30.79 -13.03 -9.64
CA PRO A 356 31.35 -14.22 -10.27
C PRO A 356 30.37 -15.40 -10.37
N LYS A 357 29.35 -15.47 -9.51
CA LYS A 357 28.41 -16.60 -9.46
C LYS A 357 27.21 -16.42 -10.37
N PHE A 358 26.73 -15.20 -10.49
CA PHE A 358 25.48 -14.89 -11.21
C PHE A 358 25.71 -14.24 -12.57
N THR A 359 26.92 -13.75 -12.87
CA THR A 359 27.24 -13.24 -14.21
C THR A 359 27.18 -14.38 -15.22
N SER A 360 26.36 -14.21 -16.26
CA SER A 360 26.28 -15.14 -17.38
C SER A 360 25.98 -14.40 -18.68
N ASN A 361 26.37 -15.02 -19.80
CA ASN A 361 26.02 -14.63 -21.16
C ASN A 361 24.75 -15.35 -21.67
N ASP A 362 23.96 -15.94 -20.77
CA ASP A 362 22.69 -16.60 -21.13
C ASP A 362 21.56 -15.59 -21.36
N GLU A 363 20.57 -15.96 -22.16
CA GLU A 363 19.44 -15.08 -22.51
C GLU A 363 18.57 -14.85 -21.28
N VAL A 364 18.15 -15.95 -20.64
CA VAL A 364 17.28 -15.91 -19.46
C VAL A 364 17.94 -16.63 -18.30
N ILE A 365 18.14 -15.92 -17.20
CA ILE A 365 18.51 -16.53 -15.92
C ILE A 365 17.37 -16.36 -14.93
N ALA A 366 17.22 -17.30 -14.00
CA ALA A 366 16.35 -17.16 -12.84
C ALA A 366 17.19 -17.25 -11.58
N ILE A 367 16.89 -16.38 -10.63
CA ILE A 367 17.41 -16.50 -9.27
C ILE A 367 16.23 -16.98 -8.41
N GLY A 368 16.46 -18.01 -7.60
CA GLY A 368 15.46 -18.50 -6.65
C GLY A 368 15.07 -17.45 -5.61
N ASP A 369 14.21 -17.81 -4.66
CA ASP A 369 13.77 -16.89 -3.62
C ASP A 369 14.96 -16.24 -2.90
N VAL A 370 14.97 -14.90 -2.82
CA VAL A 370 16.02 -14.09 -2.17
C VAL A 370 15.50 -13.31 -0.96
N PHE A 371 14.29 -13.60 -0.47
CA PHE A 371 13.72 -12.92 0.68
C PHE A 371 14.64 -12.93 1.91
N TYR A 372 15.25 -14.07 2.23
CA TYR A 372 16.22 -14.18 3.34
C TYR A 372 17.68 -13.96 2.92
N ALA A 373 17.95 -13.55 1.67
CA ALA A 373 19.31 -13.26 1.22
C ALA A 373 19.93 -12.10 2.00
N ASP A 374 21.10 -12.32 2.61
CA ASP A 374 21.87 -11.26 3.27
C ASP A 374 22.87 -10.67 2.27
N VAL A 375 22.42 -9.67 1.51
CA VAL A 375 23.15 -9.02 0.41
C VAL A 375 23.27 -7.53 0.71
N GLU A 376 24.50 -7.02 0.82
CA GLU A 376 24.81 -5.58 0.86
C GLU A 376 23.78 -4.76 1.68
N GLU A 377 23.47 -5.24 2.89
CA GLU A 377 22.35 -4.75 3.71
C GLU A 377 22.38 -3.22 3.90
N ASP A 378 23.58 -2.67 4.14
CA ASP A 378 23.80 -1.24 4.34
C ASP A 378 23.52 -0.43 3.07
N TRP A 379 23.78 -1.02 1.90
CA TRP A 379 23.51 -0.43 0.60
C TRP A 379 22.01 -0.49 0.27
N MET A 380 21.38 -1.64 0.51
CA MET A 380 19.95 -1.84 0.25
C MET A 380 19.08 -0.93 1.14
N LYS A 381 19.45 -0.74 2.42
CA LYS A 381 18.66 0.00 3.41
C LYS A 381 18.90 1.51 3.40
N GLN A 382 19.78 2.02 2.54
CA GLN A 382 20.06 3.45 2.50
C GLN A 382 18.83 4.27 2.06
N PRO A 383 18.71 5.54 2.48
CA PRO A 383 17.65 6.42 2.00
C PRO A 383 17.72 6.58 0.48
N GLY A 384 16.57 6.40 -0.19
CA GLY A 384 16.48 6.43 -1.65
C GLY A 384 16.77 5.08 -2.34
N GLY A 385 17.27 4.08 -1.61
CA GLY A 385 17.55 2.75 -2.15
C GLY A 385 18.86 2.65 -2.95
N PRO A 386 19.21 1.47 -3.46
CA PRO A 386 20.49 1.21 -4.12
C PRO A 386 20.53 1.57 -5.61
N LEU A 387 19.38 1.89 -6.22
CA LEU A 387 19.23 2.09 -7.66
C LEU A 387 19.15 3.58 -7.99
N ALA A 388 19.89 4.02 -9.00
CA ALA A 388 19.83 5.40 -9.49
C ALA A 388 18.57 5.63 -10.33
N HIS A 389 17.70 6.55 -9.91
CA HIS A 389 16.47 6.92 -10.62
C HIS A 389 16.10 8.38 -10.38
N LYS A 390 15.24 8.96 -11.24
CA LYS A 390 14.83 10.38 -11.12
C LYS A 390 13.65 10.63 -10.17
N CYS A 391 12.94 9.57 -9.78
CA CYS A 391 11.74 9.68 -8.93
C CYS A 391 12.05 9.84 -7.44
N LYS A 392 11.12 10.43 -6.70
CA LYS A 392 11.17 10.46 -5.22
C LYS A 392 10.81 9.10 -4.59
N THR A 393 9.95 8.35 -5.26
CA THR A 393 9.48 7.02 -4.83
C THR A 393 9.49 6.12 -6.04
N LEU A 394 10.32 5.08 -6.00
CA LEU A 394 10.49 4.16 -7.14
C LEU A 394 9.30 3.20 -7.26
N ILE A 395 8.96 2.52 -6.16
CA ILE A 395 7.87 1.55 -6.11
C ILE A 395 6.64 2.25 -5.55
N GLN A 396 5.58 2.35 -6.34
CA GLN A 396 4.31 2.94 -5.94
C GLN A 396 3.15 1.97 -6.19
N PRO A 397 2.06 2.08 -5.42
CA PRO A 397 0.87 1.29 -5.67
C PRO A 397 0.27 1.61 -7.04
N SER A 398 -0.44 0.66 -7.62
CA SER A 398 -1.16 0.86 -8.87
C SER A 398 -2.12 2.05 -8.79
N ARG A 399 -2.40 2.68 -9.93
CA ARG A 399 -3.30 3.84 -10.02
C ARG A 399 -4.66 3.59 -9.34
N LEU A 400 -5.19 2.37 -9.44
CA LEU A 400 -6.44 1.99 -8.79
C LEU A 400 -6.35 2.08 -7.26
N ILE A 401 -5.31 1.49 -6.67
CA ILE A 401 -5.08 1.52 -5.22
C ILE A 401 -4.85 2.96 -4.77
N TYR A 402 -4.02 3.72 -5.49
CA TYR A 402 -3.74 5.11 -5.19
C TYR A 402 -5.00 5.97 -5.16
N LEU A 403 -5.82 5.92 -6.22
CA LEU A 403 -7.06 6.70 -6.30
C LEU A 403 -8.10 6.26 -5.27
N THR A 404 -8.14 4.97 -4.95
CA THR A 404 -9.03 4.44 -3.91
C THR A 404 -8.63 4.96 -2.53
N ALA A 405 -7.33 4.91 -2.21
CA ALA A 405 -6.81 5.47 -0.96
C ALA A 405 -7.06 6.98 -0.87
N GLN A 406 -6.83 7.72 -1.97
CA GLN A 406 -7.10 9.15 -2.03
C GLN A 406 -8.58 9.47 -1.73
N ARG A 407 -9.51 8.77 -2.37
CA ARG A 407 -10.96 8.95 -2.14
C ARG A 407 -11.35 8.59 -0.71
N PHE A 408 -10.78 7.52 -0.15
CA PHE A 408 -11.02 7.12 1.23
C PHE A 408 -10.59 8.22 2.20
N VAL A 409 -9.38 8.76 2.03
CA VAL A 409 -8.86 9.86 2.83
C VAL A 409 -9.76 11.09 2.71
N GLN A 410 -10.10 11.50 1.48
CA GLN A 410 -10.96 12.65 1.22
C GLN A 410 -12.34 12.52 1.87
N THR A 411 -12.93 11.33 1.82
CA THR A 411 -14.29 11.09 2.30
C THR A 411 -14.36 10.94 3.82
N PHE A 412 -13.43 10.20 4.42
CA PHE A 412 -13.58 9.73 5.81
C PHE A 412 -12.58 10.33 6.79
N LEU A 413 -11.40 10.75 6.33
CA LEU A 413 -10.30 11.15 7.23
C LEU A 413 -10.03 12.66 7.20
N GLY A 414 -10.21 13.29 6.03
CA GLY A 414 -9.79 14.68 5.79
C GLY A 414 -8.26 14.80 5.62
N SER A 415 -7.77 16.05 5.59
CA SER A 415 -6.35 16.33 5.32
C SER A 415 -5.43 16.08 6.51
N ASN A 416 -5.97 16.05 7.74
CA ASN A 416 -5.21 15.95 8.98
C ASN A 416 -5.64 14.68 9.74
N PHE A 417 -4.92 13.59 9.51
CA PHE A 417 -5.18 12.31 10.18
C PHE A 417 -3.88 11.64 10.62
N ILE A 418 -3.99 10.73 11.58
CA ILE A 418 -2.89 9.87 12.02
C ILE A 418 -3.23 8.44 11.61
N ALA A 419 -2.33 7.80 10.87
CA ALA A 419 -2.46 6.39 10.50
C ALA A 419 -1.65 5.53 11.48
N LEU A 420 -2.30 4.53 12.08
CA LEU A 420 -1.67 3.56 12.99
C LEU A 420 -1.89 2.14 12.44
N HIS A 421 -0.81 1.39 12.23
CA HIS A 421 -0.86 0.01 11.77
C HIS A 421 -0.70 -0.97 12.95
N PHE A 422 -1.80 -1.64 13.34
CA PHE A 422 -1.80 -2.61 14.43
C PHE A 422 -1.72 -4.05 13.89
N ARG A 423 -0.59 -4.72 14.09
CA ARG A 423 -0.40 -6.15 13.76
C ARG A 423 -0.57 -7.00 15.03
N ARG A 424 -1.64 -7.79 15.12
CA ARG A 424 -2.03 -8.49 16.37
C ARG A 424 -1.83 -10.02 16.33
N HIS A 425 -2.58 -10.76 15.51
CA HIS A 425 -2.81 -12.18 15.78
C HIS A 425 -1.66 -13.14 15.38
N GLY A 426 -1.04 -12.95 14.19
CA GLY A 426 0.07 -13.81 13.74
C GLY A 426 1.45 -13.46 14.34
N PHE A 427 1.65 -12.22 14.77
CA PHE A 427 2.95 -11.75 15.28
C PHE A 427 3.21 -12.20 16.73
N LEU A 428 2.18 -12.36 17.56
CA LEU A 428 2.32 -12.75 18.96
C LEU A 428 2.88 -14.18 19.13
N LYS A 429 2.58 -15.11 18.21
CA LYS A 429 3.19 -16.44 18.18
C LYS A 429 4.69 -16.34 17.85
N PHE A 430 5.05 -15.52 16.86
CA PHE A 430 6.45 -15.28 16.49
C PHE A 430 7.25 -14.66 17.65
N TRP A 431 6.70 -13.65 18.32
CA TRP A 431 7.31 -13.02 19.49
C TRP A 431 7.58 -14.01 20.64
N LYS A 432 6.64 -14.91 20.92
CA LYS A 432 6.82 -15.95 21.96
C LYS A 432 7.94 -16.93 21.59
N ILE A 433 8.08 -17.27 20.30
CA ILE A 433 9.11 -18.20 19.82
C ILE A 433 10.50 -17.53 19.84
N THR A 434 10.64 -16.31 19.32
CA THR A 434 11.91 -15.58 19.31
C THR A 434 12.33 -15.07 20.70
N GLY A 435 11.36 -14.74 21.57
CA GLY A 435 11.61 -14.34 22.95
C GLY A 435 12.18 -15.49 23.81
N ASN A 436 11.71 -16.73 23.60
CA ASN A 436 12.27 -17.90 24.28
C ASN A 436 13.66 -18.31 23.77
N GLN A 437 14.04 -17.91 22.56
CA GLN A 437 15.36 -18.21 22.02
C GLN A 437 16.43 -17.28 22.60
N GLN A 438 16.10 -16.01 22.87
CA GLN A 438 17.02 -15.08 23.56
C GLN A 438 17.20 -15.36 25.05
N VAL A 439 16.28 -16.08 25.70
CA VAL A 439 16.41 -16.46 27.12
C VAL A 439 17.29 -17.71 27.30
N LYS A 440 17.53 -18.49 26.24
CA LYS A 440 18.42 -19.67 26.28
C LYS A 440 19.89 -19.38 25.95
N GLU A 441 20.22 -18.17 25.50
CA GLU A 441 21.60 -17.73 25.19
C GLU A 441 22.16 -16.71 26.19
N LYS A 442 21.65 -16.67 27.42
CA LYS A 442 22.28 -15.92 28.53
C LYS A 442 22.68 -16.81 29.69
#